data_AF-A0A836ZQP0-F1
#
_entry.id   AF-A0A836ZQP0-F1
#
_cell.length_a   1.000
_cell.length_b   1.000
_cell.length_c   1.000
_cell.angle_alpha   90.00
_cell.angle_beta   90.00
_cell.angle_gamma   90.00
#
_symmetry.space_group_name_H-M   'P 1'
#
loop_
_entity.id
_entity.type
_entity.pdbx_description
1 polymer ?
#
loop_
_entity_poly.entity_id
_entity_poly.type
_entity_poly.pdbx_seq_one_letter_code
_entity_poly.pdbx_strand_id
1 'polypeptide(L)' 'CGTGTSAKLACLAADGKLAEGERWVQQGILGSAFEGSYRVSGRGIAPRISGQAFITARSQLVIDPADPFAWGIVA' A
#
# COMPACT_ATOMS: atom_id res chain seq x y z
N CYS A 1 4.38 0.05 -0.56
CA CYS A 1 3.41 0.07 0.56
C CYS A 1 2.44 1.23 0.33
N GLY A 2 1.13 0.97 0.15
CA GLY A 2 0.17 2.02 -0.23
C GLY A 2 -0.13 3.04 0.87
N THR A 3 -0.26 2.60 2.12
CA THR A 3 -0.46 3.48 3.28
C THR A 3 0.77 4.32 3.58
N GLY A 4 1.97 3.75 3.46
CA GLY A 4 3.23 4.49 3.55
C GLY A 4 3.35 5.58 2.49
N THR A 5 2.99 5.28 1.22
CA THR A 5 2.93 6.30 0.16
C THR A 5 1.91 7.39 0.50
N SER A 6 0.74 7.02 1.02
CA SER A 6 -0.29 7.99 1.43
C SER A 6 0.20 8.96 2.51
N ALA A 7 0.90 8.45 3.52
CA ALA A 7 1.52 9.29 4.56
C ALA A 7 2.61 10.21 3.97
N LYS A 8 3.44 9.68 3.05
CA LYS A 8 4.46 10.49 2.37
C LYS A 8 3.85 11.63 1.56
N LEU A 9 2.75 11.38 0.84
CA LEU A 9 2.01 12.43 0.11
C LEU A 9 1.50 13.52 1.05
N ALA A 10 0.99 13.13 2.23
CA ALA A 10 0.51 14.10 3.22
C ALA A 10 1.65 15.01 3.73
N CYS A 11 2.82 14.43 4.01
CA CYS A 11 4.00 15.21 4.38
C CYS A 11 4.47 16.14 3.25
N LEU A 12 4.50 15.65 2.00
CA LEU A 12 4.90 16.48 0.85
C LEU A 12 3.93 17.63 0.59
N ALA A 13 2.62 17.39 0.77
CA ALA A 13 1.59 18.42 0.67
C ALA A 13 1.75 19.47 1.78
N ALA A 14 1.95 19.05 3.03
CA ALA A 14 2.19 19.94 4.16
C ALA A 14 3.47 20.78 3.99
N ASP A 15 4.51 20.19 3.39
CA ASP A 15 5.77 20.87 3.07
C ASP A 15 5.69 21.75 1.81
N GLY A 16 4.57 21.74 1.06
CA GLY A 16 4.44 22.45 -0.22
C GLY A 16 5.34 21.90 -1.34
N LYS A 17 5.82 20.66 -1.22
CA LYS A 17 6.77 20.01 -2.14
C LYS A 17 6.12 19.19 -3.25
N LEU A 18 4.80 19.03 -3.20
CA LEU A 18 4.01 18.33 -4.22
C LEU A 18 2.67 19.06 -4.35
N ALA A 19 2.33 19.50 -5.55
CA ALA A 19 1.06 20.18 -5.81
C ALA A 19 -0.12 19.20 -5.80
N GLU A 20 -1.32 19.72 -5.54
CA GLU A 20 -2.55 18.92 -5.64
C GLU A 20 -2.71 18.36 -7.07
N GLY A 21 -3.04 17.07 -7.18
CA GLY A 21 -3.15 16.37 -8.46
C GLY A 21 -1.81 16.02 -9.14
N GLU A 22 -0.67 16.50 -8.65
CA GLU A 22 0.64 16.16 -9.20
C GLU A 22 0.98 14.68 -9.00
N ARG A 23 1.65 14.10 -10.00
CA ARG A 23 2.03 12.69 -10.00
C ARG A 23 3.30 12.45 -9.18
N TRP A 24 3.21 11.57 -8.20
CA TRP A 24 4.33 11.03 -7.43
C TRP A 24 4.60 9.58 -7.81
N VAL A 25 5.87 9.19 -7.92
CA VAL A 25 6.29 7.79 -8.12
C VAL A 25 7.02 7.30 -6.88
N GLN A 26 6.48 6.27 -6.25
CA GLN A 26 7.08 5.65 -5.07
C GLN A 26 7.67 4.28 -5.43
N GLN A 27 9.00 4.20 -5.50
CA GLN A 27 9.72 2.94 -5.72
C GLN A 27 9.88 2.16 -4.41
N GLY A 28 9.64 0.85 -4.47
CA GLY A 28 9.94 -0.11 -3.41
C GLY A 28 11.32 -0.75 -3.58
N ILE A 29 11.80 -1.42 -2.54
CA ILE A 29 13.15 -2.04 -2.53
C ILE A 29 13.35 -3.11 -3.62
N LEU A 30 12.27 -3.77 -4.06
CA LEU A 30 12.29 -4.77 -5.12
C LEU A 30 12.15 -4.17 -6.54
N GLY A 31 12.20 -2.83 -6.67
CA GLY A 31 12.05 -2.14 -7.95
C GLY A 31 10.62 -1.96 -8.44
N SER A 32 9.60 -2.52 -7.75
CA SER A 32 8.20 -2.21 -8.04
C SER A 32 7.86 -0.76 -7.68
N ALA A 33 6.88 -0.18 -8.38
CA ALA A 33 6.48 1.21 -8.17
C ALA A 33 4.97 1.36 -7.99
N PHE A 34 4.59 2.30 -7.14
CA PHE A 34 3.24 2.86 -7.10
C PHE A 34 3.24 4.27 -7.65
N GLU A 35 2.16 4.64 -8.32
CA GLU A 35 1.86 6.03 -8.66
C GLU A 35 0.89 6.59 -7.62
N GLY A 36 1.15 7.81 -7.16
CA GLY A 36 0.33 8.50 -6.18
C GLY A 36 -0.03 9.90 -6.66
N SER A 37 -1.20 10.37 -6.28
CA SER A 37 -1.54 11.79 -6.27
C SER A 37 -2.49 12.06 -5.10
N TYR A 38 -2.79 13.33 -4.83
CA TYR A 38 -3.73 13.67 -3.77
C TYR A 38 -4.70 14.76 -4.18
N ARG A 39 -5.79 14.85 -3.42
CA ARG A 39 -6.70 16.00 -3.35
C ARG A 39 -6.77 16.56 -1.95
N VAL A 40 -7.01 17.86 -1.79
CA VAL A 40 -7.29 18.44 -0.47
C VAL A 40 -8.65 17.92 0.01
N SER A 41 -8.74 17.63 1.30
CA SER A 41 -9.95 17.19 1.99
C SER A 41 -10.12 17.96 3.30
N GLY A 42 -11.29 17.86 3.94
CA GLY A 42 -11.58 18.63 5.15
C GLY A 42 -10.66 18.38 6.36
N ARG A 43 -9.94 17.24 6.43
CA ARG A 43 -9.01 16.92 7.54
C ARG A 43 -7.58 16.58 7.08
N GLY A 44 -7.16 17.11 5.92
CA GLY A 44 -5.85 16.83 5.35
C GLY A 44 -5.97 16.52 3.87
N ILE A 45 -5.30 15.48 3.38
CA ILE A 45 -5.39 15.07 1.98
C ILE A 45 -6.15 13.76 1.80
N ALA A 46 -6.78 13.60 0.65
CA ALA A 46 -7.33 12.34 0.13
C ALA A 46 -6.38 11.79 -0.95
N PRO A 47 -5.50 10.83 -0.62
CA PRO A 47 -4.56 10.26 -1.58
C PRO A 47 -5.24 9.22 -2.48
N ARG A 48 -4.82 9.18 -3.74
CA ARG A 48 -5.09 8.09 -4.69
C ARG A 48 -3.78 7.36 -4.97
N ILE A 49 -3.75 6.06 -4.69
CA ILE A 49 -2.59 5.20 -4.97
C ILE A 49 -2.97 4.20 -6.05
N SER A 50 -2.14 4.07 -7.07
CA SER A 50 -2.30 3.15 -8.18
C SER A 50 -1.10 2.20 -8.25
N GLY A 51 -1.39 0.94 -8.54
CA GLY A 51 -0.41 -0.12 -8.68
C GLY A 51 -1.00 -1.28 -9.47
N GLN A 52 -0.26 -2.39 -9.52
CA GLN A 52 -0.68 -3.60 -10.20
C GLN A 52 -0.60 -4.79 -9.26
N ALA A 53 -1.49 -5.75 -9.47
CA ALA A 53 -1.49 -7.05 -8.82
C ALA A 53 -1.78 -8.10 -9.89
N PHE A 54 -1.27 -9.32 -9.66
CA PHE A 54 -1.37 -10.42 -10.60
C PHE A 54 -1.91 -11.65 -9.88
N ILE A 55 -2.72 -12.45 -10.58
CA ILE A 55 -3.13 -13.76 -10.07
C ILE A 55 -1.88 -14.64 -10.02
N THR A 56 -1.55 -15.16 -8.85
CA THR A 56 -0.39 -16.03 -8.66
C THR A 56 -0.78 -17.50 -8.48
N ALA A 57 -1.94 -17.78 -7.90
CA ALA A 57 -2.44 -19.14 -7.68
C ALA A 57 -3.96 -19.16 -7.44
N ARG A 58 -4.54 -20.36 -7.60
CA ARG A 58 -5.84 -20.73 -7.04
C ARG A 58 -5.60 -21.91 -6.10
N SER A 59 -6.04 -21.80 -4.85
CA SER A 59 -5.67 -22.77 -3.82
C SER A 59 -6.87 -23.10 -2.92
N GLN A 60 -6.86 -24.31 -2.34
CA GLN A 60 -7.76 -24.73 -1.28
C GLN A 60 -6.92 -24.93 -0.02
N LEU A 61 -7.19 -24.16 1.03
CA LEU A 61 -6.57 -24.36 2.34
C LEU A 61 -7.39 -25.41 3.11
N VAL A 62 -6.72 -26.43 3.65
CA VAL A 62 -7.31 -27.47 4.50
C VAL A 62 -6.58 -27.41 5.84
N ILE A 63 -7.34 -27.31 6.92
CA ILE A 63 -6.82 -27.21 8.29
C ILE A 63 -7.36 -28.41 9.05
N ASP A 64 -6.48 -29.34 9.43
CA ASP A 64 -6.83 -30.53 10.22
C ASP A 64 -6.87 -30.15 11.71
N PRO A 65 -7.97 -30.40 12.44
CA PRO A 65 -8.03 -30.18 13.89
C PRO A 65 -6.98 -30.93 14.70
N ALA A 66 -6.40 -32.01 14.17
CA ALA A 66 -5.35 -32.79 14.83
C ALA A 66 -3.93 -32.28 14.53
N ASP A 67 -3.75 -31.33 13.60
CA ASP A 67 -2.43 -30.76 13.29
C ASP A 67 -1.97 -29.80 14.42
N PRO A 68 -0.85 -30.08 15.12
CA PRO A 68 -0.33 -29.21 16.17
C PRO A 68 0.12 -27.83 15.65
N PHE A 69 0.28 -27.67 14.34
CA PHE A 69 0.67 -26.42 13.68
C PHE A 69 -0.43 -25.86 12.77
N ALA A 70 -1.69 -26.26 12.95
CA ALA A 70 -2.85 -25.83 12.17
C ALA A 70 -2.95 -24.29 11.94
N TRP A 71 -2.41 -23.50 12.88
CA TRP A 71 -2.44 -22.03 12.86
C TRP A 71 -1.05 -21.38 12.72
N GLY A 72 -0.07 -22.17 12.29
CA GLY A 72 1.33 -21.76 12.20
C GLY A 72 2.10 -21.95 13.51
N ILE A 73 3.41 -21.71 13.43
CA ILE A 73 4.31 -21.73 14.59
C ILE A 73 4.25 -20.34 15.24
N VAL A 74 3.75 -20.28 16.46
CA VAL A 74 3.78 -19.06 17.27
C VAL A 74 5.13 -18.91 17.96
N ALA A 75 5.63 -17.67 18.01
CA ALA A 75 6.84 -17.29 18.73
C ALA A 75 6.51 -16.88 20.18
#